data_AF-A0A6M2DZN5-F1
#
_entry.id   AF-A0A6M2DZN5-F1
#
_cell.length_a   1.000
_cell.length_b   1.000
_cell.length_c   1.000
_cell.angle_alpha   90.00
_cell.angle_beta   90.00
_cell.angle_gamma   90.00
#
_symmetry.space_group_name_H-M   'P 1'
#
loop_
_entity.id
_entity.type
_entity.pdbx_description
1 polymer ?
#
loop_
_entity_poly.entity_id
_entity_poly.type
_entity_poly.pdbx_seq_one_letter_code
_entity_poly.pdbx_strand_id
1 'polypeptide(L)'
;MVFLVLAATALTLFLAYLWHISGHWARRKVPSPCPSEYLGILWNNISMSEHIGIVTDKMYKRFHGKPYYGTFSFFKPLFVVKDLELVKMVLQTDFNSFQKK
;
A
#
# COMPACT_ATOMS: atom_id res chain seq x y z
N MET A 1 15.90 20.85 -26.13
CA MET A 1 15.25 21.70 -25.11
C MET A 1 13.84 21.20 -24.76
N VAL A 2 12.89 21.14 -25.71
CA VAL A 2 11.50 20.72 -25.44
C VAL A 2 11.39 19.32 -24.80
N PHE A 3 12.12 18.31 -25.30
CA PHE A 3 12.12 16.96 -24.71
C PHE A 3 12.65 16.91 -23.27
N LEU A 4 13.63 17.73 -22.92
CA LEU A 4 14.17 17.80 -21.56
C LEU A 4 13.17 18.43 -20.60
N VAL A 5 12.46 19.47 -21.06
CA VAL A 5 11.38 20.12 -20.28
C VAL A 5 10.23 19.13 -20.05
N LEU A 6 9.81 18.39 -21.07
CA LEU A 6 8.77 17.36 -20.95
C LEU A 6 9.19 16.21 -20.03
N ALA A 7 10.44 15.77 -20.10
CA ALA A 7 10.96 14.73 -19.21
C ALA A 7 11.00 15.21 -17.74
N ALA A 8 11.46 16.43 -17.50
CA ALA A 8 11.52 17.01 -16.15
C ALA A 8 10.12 17.22 -15.55
N THR A 9 9.15 17.68 -16.35
CA THR A 9 7.76 17.85 -15.88
C THR A 9 7.12 16.50 -15.58
N ALA A 10 7.29 15.50 -16.45
CA ALA A 10 6.79 14.14 -16.23
C ALA A 10 7.38 13.52 -14.95
N LEU A 11 8.69 13.66 -14.73
CA LEU A 11 9.37 13.16 -13.54
C LEU A 11 8.83 13.84 -12.26
N THR A 12 8.63 15.16 -12.31
CA THR A 12 8.10 15.93 -11.17
C THR A 12 6.69 15.48 -10.82
N LEU A 13 5.82 15.32 -11.81
CA LEU A 13 4.45 14.81 -11.62
C LEU A 13 4.45 13.38 -11.07
N PHE A 14 5.34 12.53 -11.56
CA PHE A 14 5.49 11.16 -11.09
C PHE A 14 5.93 11.10 -9.62
N LEU A 15 6.91 11.89 -9.22
CA LEU A 15 7.36 11.98 -7.82
C LEU A 15 6.26 12.54 -6.90
N ALA A 16 5.53 13.57 -7.35
CA ALA A 16 4.40 14.12 -6.62
C ALA A 16 3.28 13.07 -6.44
N TYR A 17 3.02 12.26 -7.46
CA TYR A 17 2.06 11.16 -7.40
C TYR A 17 2.47 10.08 -6.38
N LEU A 18 3.75 9.67 -6.38
CA LEU A 18 4.28 8.73 -5.38
C LEU A 18 4.14 9.27 -3.95
N TRP A 19 4.46 10.55 -3.74
CA TRP A 19 4.28 11.20 -2.44
C TRP A 19 2.82 11.18 -2.01
N HIS A 20 1.91 11.52 -2.93
CA HIS A 20 0.47 11.53 -2.64
C HIS A 20 -0.05 10.15 -2.23
N ILE A 21 0.37 9.08 -2.93
CA ILE A 21 0.00 7.70 -2.62
C ILE A 21 0.56 7.26 -1.28
N SER A 22 1.86 7.46 -1.04
CA SER A 22 2.51 7.01 0.20
C SER A 22 1.87 7.61 1.46
N GLY A 23 1.38 8.85 1.38
CA GLY A 23 0.63 9.49 2.47
C GLY A 23 -0.82 9.00 2.66
N HIS A 24 -1.34 8.10 1.82
CA HIS A 24 -2.74 7.67 1.84
C HIS A 24 -3.19 7.11 3.21
N TRP A 25 -2.37 6.23 3.79
CA TRP A 25 -2.67 5.59 5.08
C TRP A 25 -2.38 6.51 6.27
N ALA A 26 -1.33 7.32 6.17
CA ALA A 26 -1.01 8.35 7.17
C ALA A 26 -2.18 9.34 7.34
N ARG A 27 -2.78 9.80 6.23
CA ARG A 27 -3.97 10.68 6.26
C ARG A 27 -5.18 10.03 6.94
N ARG A 28 -5.29 8.70 6.90
CA ARG A 28 -6.37 7.91 7.52
C ARG A 28 -6.03 7.39 8.92
N LYS A 29 -4.86 7.75 9.47
CA LYS A 29 -4.36 7.27 10.77
C LYS A 29 -4.32 5.74 10.86
N VAL A 30 -4.11 5.06 9.73
CA VAL A 30 -3.97 3.61 9.67
C VAL A 30 -2.49 3.26 9.86
N PRO A 31 -2.13 2.29 10.72
CA PRO A 31 -0.76 1.79 10.83
C PRO A 31 -0.28 1.31 9.47
N SER A 32 0.78 1.89 8.94
CA SER A 32 1.33 1.56 7.62
C SER A 32 2.84 1.66 7.62
N PRO A 33 3.54 1.03 6.66
CA PRO A 33 4.97 1.25 6.50
C PRO A 33 5.26 2.73 6.23
N CYS A 34 6.46 3.18 6.59
CA CYS A 34 6.88 4.54 6.32
C CYS A 34 6.95 4.81 4.80
N PRO A 35 6.80 6.08 4.35
CA PRO A 35 6.89 6.42 2.93
C PRO A 35 8.17 5.95 2.22
N SER A 36 9.30 5.92 2.93
CA SER A 36 10.57 5.38 2.42
C SER A 36 10.52 3.88 2.17
N GLU A 37 9.80 3.13 3.00
CA GLU A 37 9.66 1.68 2.91
C GLU A 37 8.66 1.28 1.83
N TYR A 38 7.67 2.14 1.57
CA TYR A 38 6.79 1.98 0.44
C TYR A 38 7.57 1.92 -0.88
N LEU A 39 8.61 2.75 -1.05
CA LEU A 39 9.47 2.68 -2.23
C LEU A 39 10.20 1.33 -2.34
N GLY A 40 10.66 0.77 -1.23
CA GLY A 40 11.27 -0.57 -1.19
C GLY A 40 10.28 -1.67 -1.58
N ILE A 41 9.05 -1.61 -1.05
CA ILE A 41 7.97 -2.55 -1.41
C ILE A 41 7.60 -2.39 -2.88
N LEU A 42 7.47 -1.16 -3.38
CA LEU A 42 7.18 -0.86 -4.77
C LEU A 42 8.27 -1.39 -5.70
N TRP A 43 9.55 -1.20 -5.35
CA TRP A 43 10.69 -1.73 -6.09
C TRP A 43 10.66 -3.26 -6.14
N ASN A 44 10.43 -3.94 -5.01
CA ASN A 44 10.34 -5.40 -4.98
C ASN A 44 9.18 -5.93 -5.83
N ASN A 45 8.04 -5.24 -5.84
CA ASN A 45 6.90 -5.59 -6.69
C ASN A 45 7.18 -5.37 -8.18
N ILE A 46 7.84 -4.26 -8.57
CA ILE A 46 8.15 -3.95 -9.97
C ILE A 46 9.29 -4.84 -10.49
N SER A 47 10.35 -5.01 -9.70
CA SER A 47 11.50 -5.84 -10.05
C SER A 47 11.18 -7.34 -10.00
N MET A 48 10.03 -7.71 -9.43
CA MET A 48 9.62 -9.09 -9.19
C MET A 48 10.71 -9.90 -8.45
N SER A 49 11.49 -9.21 -7.62
CA SER A 49 12.69 -9.73 -6.96
C SER A 49 12.35 -10.69 -5.82
N GLU A 50 11.14 -10.55 -5.24
CA GLU A 50 10.63 -11.42 -4.19
C GLU A 50 9.22 -11.88 -4.54
N HIS A 51 8.90 -13.13 -4.20
CA HIS A 51 7.54 -13.64 -4.32
C HIS A 51 6.59 -12.87 -3.40
N ILE A 52 5.39 -12.55 -3.89
CA ILE A 52 4.39 -11.76 -3.17
C ILE A 52 4.05 -12.32 -1.78
N GLY A 53 4.07 -13.65 -1.62
CA GLY A 53 3.83 -14.31 -0.33
C GLY A 53 4.92 -13.98 0.71
N ILE A 54 6.18 -13.87 0.29
CA ILE A 54 7.31 -13.53 1.18
C ILE A 54 7.19 -12.08 1.65
N VAL A 55 6.89 -11.16 0.73
CA VAL A 55 6.67 -9.74 1.05
C VAL A 55 5.48 -9.60 2.01
N THR A 56 4.41 -10.36 1.77
CA THR A 56 3.22 -10.36 2.63
C THR A 56 3.53 -10.89 4.03
N ASP A 57 4.26 -12.00 4.16
CA ASP A 57 4.69 -12.54 5.46
C ASP A 57 5.57 -11.57 6.25
N LYS A 58 6.55 -10.94 5.60
CA LYS A 58 7.40 -9.90 6.21
C LYS A 58 6.55 -8.76 6.78
N MET A 59 5.57 -8.29 6.01
CA MET A 59 4.65 -7.23 6.44
C MET A 59 3.73 -7.70 7.58
N TYR A 60 3.22 -8.92 7.51
CA TYR A 60 2.38 -9.50 8.55
C TYR A 60 3.11 -9.56 9.89
N LYS A 61 4.35 -10.05 9.89
CA LYS A 61 5.24 -10.11 11.07
C LYS A 61 5.61 -8.73 11.58
N ARG A 62 5.87 -7.78 10.69
CA ARG A 62 6.23 -6.41 11.06
C ARG A 62 5.13 -5.70 11.86
N PHE A 63 3.87 -5.89 11.48
CA PHE A 63 2.73 -5.29 12.18
C PHE A 63 2.17 -6.21 13.28
N HIS A 64 3.00 -7.10 13.85
CA HIS A 64 2.58 -7.98 14.95
C HIS A 64 1.92 -7.21 16.10
N GLY A 65 0.84 -7.76 16.66
CA GLY A 65 0.05 -7.10 17.71
C GLY A 65 -0.89 -5.97 17.25
N LYS A 66 -0.84 -5.53 16.00
CA LYS A 66 -1.86 -4.62 15.43
C LYS A 66 -3.04 -5.40 14.85
N PRO A 67 -4.30 -4.99 15.08
CA PRO A 67 -5.48 -5.68 14.54
C PRO A 67 -5.65 -5.50 13.01
N TYR A 68 -5.06 -4.45 12.45
CA TYR A 68 -5.06 -4.17 11.01
C TYR A 68 -3.86 -3.29 10.63
N TYR A 69 -3.52 -3.25 9.34
CA TYR A 69 -2.52 -2.35 8.79
C TYR A 69 -2.81 -2.02 7.32
N GLY A 70 -2.34 -0.87 6.88
CA GLY A 70 -2.34 -0.45 5.49
C GLY A 70 -1.03 -0.83 4.82
N THR A 71 -1.11 -1.33 3.59
CA THR A 71 0.03 -1.56 2.71
C THR A 71 -0.34 -1.12 1.29
N PHE A 72 0.52 -1.41 0.32
CA PHE A 72 0.27 -1.09 -1.08
C PHE A 72 0.61 -2.29 -1.95
N SER A 73 -0.24 -2.55 -2.93
CA SER A 73 0.06 -3.42 -4.06
C SER A 73 0.32 -2.52 -5.26
N PHE A 74 1.58 -2.43 -5.68
CA PHE A 74 2.04 -1.43 -6.65
C PHE A 74 1.62 0.00 -6.23
N PHE A 75 0.74 0.64 -7.01
CA PHE A 75 0.20 1.98 -6.75
C PHE A 75 -1.17 1.98 -6.07
N LYS A 76 -1.71 0.80 -5.72
CA LYS A 76 -3.04 0.66 -5.12
C LYS A 76 -2.93 0.46 -3.60
N PRO A 77 -3.64 1.27 -2.79
CA PRO A 77 -3.70 1.04 -1.36
C PRO A 77 -4.42 -0.29 -1.08
N LEU A 78 -3.83 -1.10 -0.19
CA LEU A 78 -4.38 -2.37 0.27
C LEU A 78 -4.56 -2.33 1.79
N PHE A 79 -5.76 -2.64 2.27
CA PHE A 79 -6.04 -2.73 3.70
C PHE A 79 -5.99 -4.19 4.13
N VAL A 80 -5.17 -4.52 5.14
CA VAL A 80 -5.02 -5.87 5.65
C VAL A 80 -5.58 -5.94 7.06
N VAL A 81 -6.59 -6.78 7.24
CA VAL A 81 -7.22 -7.07 8.53
C VAL A 81 -6.62 -8.35 9.09
N LYS A 82 -6.20 -8.33 10.36
CA LYS A 82 -5.62 -9.48 11.06
C LYS A 82 -6.46 -9.97 12.23
N ASP A 83 -7.27 -9.08 12.81
CA ASP A 83 -8.16 -9.43 13.91
C ASP A 83 -9.33 -10.29 13.42
N LEU A 84 -9.61 -11.38 14.13
CA LEU A 84 -10.61 -12.37 13.72
C LEU A 84 -12.04 -11.80 13.78
N GLU A 85 -12.34 -10.95 14.76
CA GLU A 85 -13.65 -10.31 14.89
C GLU A 85 -13.88 -9.33 13.73
N LEU A 86 -12.86 -8.55 13.38
CA LEU A 86 -12.92 -7.65 12.21
C LEU A 86 -13.03 -8.43 10.90
N VAL A 87 -12.31 -9.54 10.75
CA VAL A 87 -12.43 -10.41 9.56
C VAL A 87 -13.86 -10.95 9.47
N LYS A 88 -14.44 -11.42 10.57
CA LYS A 88 -15.81 -11.91 10.62
C LYS A 88 -16.80 -10.80 10.25
N MET A 89 -16.62 -9.59 10.79
CA MET A 89 -17.45 -8.43 10.46
C MET A 89 -17.41 -8.10 8.97
N VAL A 90 -16.21 -8.00 8.38
CA VAL A 90 -16.00 -7.69 6.96
C VAL A 90 -16.59 -8.77 6.05
N LEU A 91 -16.41 -10.05 6.39
CA LEU A 91 -16.83 -11.17 5.54
C LEU A 91 -18.28 -11.60 5.72
N GLN A 92 -18.92 -11.27 6.85
CA GLN A 92 -20.29 -11.69 7.16
C GLN A 92 -21.24 -10.50 7.26
N THR A 93 -21.01 -9.61 8.23
CA THR A 93 -21.96 -8.53 8.58
C THR A 93 -21.99 -7.45 7.51
N ASP A 94 -20.83 -6.96 7.11
CA ASP A 94 -20.69 -5.80 6.23
C ASP A 94 -20.20 -6.20 4.84
N PHE A 95 -20.33 -7.47 4.44
CA PHE A 95 -19.82 -7.97 3.18
C PHE A 95 -20.27 -7.13 1.97
N ASN A 96 -21.53 -6.68 1.97
CA ASN A 96 -22.08 -5.82 0.92
C ASN A 96 -21.36 -4.46 0.78
N SER A 97 -20.75 -3.96 1.86
CA SER A 97 -19.97 -2.70 1.87
C SER A 97 -18.55 -2.90 1.33
N PHE A 98 -18.02 -4.12 1.38
CA PHE A 98 -16.67 -4.47 0.92
C PHE A 98 -16.65 -5.21 -0.42
N GLN A 99 -17.79 -5.71 -0.88
CA GLN A 99 -17.94 -6.25 -2.21
C GLN A 99 -17.85 -5.14 -3.25
N LYS A 100 -17.09 -5.38 -4.33
CA LYS A 100 -17.09 -4.51 -5.50
C LYS A 100 -18.52 -4.38 -6.05
N LYS A 101 -19.00 -3.15 -6.23
CA LYS A 101 -20.08 -2.87 -7.18
C LYS A 101 -19.56 -3.02 -8.61
#